data_AF-A0A1G9CUZ2-F1
#
_entry.id   AF-A0A1G9CUZ2-F1
#
_cell.length_a   1.000
_cell.length_b   1.000
_cell.length_c   1.000
_cell.angle_alpha   90.00
_cell.angle_beta   90.00
_cell.angle_gamma   90.00
#
_symmetry.space_group_name_H-M   'P 1'
#
loop_
_entity.id
_entity.type
_entity.pdbx_description
1 polymer ?
#
loop_
_entity_poly.entity_id
_entity_poly.type
_entity_poly.pdbx_seq_one_letter_code
_entity_poly.pdbx_strand_id
1 'polypeptide(L)'
;MYRNKMSLLIYLLIGLAIFGFATQLFTNTASLITNLLVMVAVGAVLYAVVYYFFIKKRTSNELKKYKKAVKQSKMKYKGDEANSKKAFSQAAKKQPPLLKQKKTSRTRATHLRVIDGNKHKRKNRASL
;
A
#
# COMPACT_ATOMS: atom_id res chain seq x y z
N MET A 1 -40.55 41.59 17.86
CA MET A 1 -40.65 42.54 16.72
C MET A 1 -39.43 42.54 15.78
N TYR A 2 -38.25 42.04 16.18
CA TYR A 2 -37.02 42.05 15.35
C TYR A 2 -37.00 41.02 14.20
N ARG A 3 -37.71 39.88 14.36
CA ARG A 3 -37.70 38.77 13.40
C ARG A 3 -38.27 39.18 12.02
N ASN A 4 -39.30 40.02 12.02
CA ASN A 4 -39.98 40.47 10.80
C ASN A 4 -39.13 41.49 10.02
N LYS A 5 -38.34 42.32 10.72
CA LYS A 5 -37.41 43.28 10.09
C LYS A 5 -36.25 42.55 9.41
N MET A 6 -35.71 41.49 10.03
CA MET A 6 -34.67 40.67 9.41
C MET A 6 -35.17 39.92 8.17
N SER A 7 -36.38 39.36 8.21
CA SER A 7 -36.98 38.74 7.03
C SER A 7 -37.17 39.74 5.88
N LEU A 8 -37.61 40.97 6.18
CA LEU A 8 -37.74 42.02 5.17
C LEU A 8 -36.40 42.41 4.55
N LEU A 9 -35.34 42.52 5.35
CA LEU A 9 -33.98 42.76 4.84
C LEU A 9 -33.47 41.63 3.94
N ILE A 10 -33.77 40.38 4.31
CA ILE A 10 -33.41 39.21 3.49
C ILE A 10 -34.12 39.25 2.15
N TYR A 11 -35.44 39.55 2.12
CA TYR A 11 -36.17 39.69 0.86
C TYR A 11 -35.65 40.85 0.01
N LEU A 12 -35.25 41.95 0.63
CA LEU A 12 -34.66 43.09 -0.08
C LEU A 12 -33.30 42.74 -0.69
N LEU A 13 -32.46 42.02 0.06
CA LEU A 13 -31.18 41.48 -0.43
C LEU A 13 -31.37 40.51 -1.60
N ILE A 14 -32.33 39.59 -1.49
CA ILE A 14 -32.65 38.64 -2.56
C ILE A 14 -33.15 39.39 -3.79
N GLY A 15 -34.08 40.34 -3.61
CA GLY A 15 -34.59 41.17 -4.71
C GLY A 15 -33.48 41.96 -5.40
N LEU A 16 -32.57 42.56 -4.63
CA LEU A 16 -31.42 43.30 -5.15
C LEU A 16 -30.43 42.38 -5.87
N ALA A 17 -30.19 41.17 -5.36
CA ALA A 17 -29.34 40.18 -5.99
C ALA A 17 -29.92 39.73 -7.34
N ILE A 18 -31.22 39.44 -7.41
CA ILE A 18 -31.91 39.07 -8.65
C ILE A 18 -31.86 40.24 -9.64
N PHE A 19 -32.12 41.46 -9.19
CA PHE A 19 -32.09 42.64 -10.06
C PHE A 19 -30.67 42.94 -10.59
N GLY A 20 -29.66 42.90 -9.71
CA GLY A 20 -28.26 43.04 -10.09
C GLY A 20 -27.82 41.96 -11.08
N PHE A 21 -28.24 40.72 -10.86
CA PHE A 21 -27.96 39.62 -11.78
C PHE A 21 -28.68 39.79 -13.13
N ALA A 22 -29.96 40.18 -13.14
CA ALA A 22 -30.73 40.40 -14.35
C ALA A 22 -30.15 41.55 -15.19
N THR A 23 -29.80 42.67 -14.56
CA THR A 23 -29.15 43.79 -15.24
C THR A 23 -27.81 43.38 -15.84
N GLN A 24 -26.99 42.61 -15.11
CA GLN A 24 -25.72 42.10 -15.64
C GLN A 24 -25.93 41.08 -16.77
N LEU A 25 -27.04 40.33 -16.75
CA LEU A 25 -27.42 39.41 -17.83
C LEU A 25 -27.75 40.12 -19.13
N PHE A 26 -28.40 41.29 -19.09
CA PHE A 26 -28.73 42.05 -20.31
C PHE A 26 -27.62 43.00 -20.76
N THR A 27 -26.86 43.58 -19.82
CA THR A 27 -25.81 44.57 -20.16
C THR A 27 -24.45 43.92 -20.46
N ASN A 28 -24.15 42.77 -19.86
CA ASN A 28 -22.84 42.13 -19.92
C ASN A 28 -22.93 40.59 -19.90
N THR A 29 -23.82 40.03 -20.71
CA THR A 29 -24.03 38.58 -20.84
C THR A 29 -22.74 37.84 -21.17
N ALA A 30 -21.94 38.39 -22.09
CA ALA A 30 -20.71 37.76 -22.53
C ALA A 30 -19.72 37.59 -21.38
N SER A 31 -19.51 38.63 -20.56
CA SER A 31 -18.62 38.58 -19.41
C SER A 31 -19.10 37.58 -18.34
N LEU A 32 -20.41 37.49 -18.10
CA LEU A 32 -20.97 36.50 -17.18
C LEU A 32 -20.69 35.07 -17.64
N ILE A 33 -20.96 34.78 -18.91
CA ILE A 33 -20.73 33.43 -19.47
C ILE A 33 -19.24 33.09 -19.47
N THR A 34 -18.36 34.04 -19.85
CA THR A 34 -16.92 33.80 -19.82
C THR A 34 -16.42 33.58 -18.39
N ASN A 35 -16.90 34.35 -17.42
CA ASN A 35 -16.52 34.17 -16.01
C ASN A 35 -17.01 32.83 -15.47
N LEU A 36 -18.23 32.41 -15.82
CA LEU A 36 -18.76 31.10 -15.46
C LEU A 36 -17.93 29.96 -16.06
N LEU A 37 -17.58 30.06 -17.34
CA LEU A 37 -16.71 29.09 -18.01
C LEU A 37 -15.32 29.05 -17.40
N VAL A 38 -14.72 30.20 -17.08
CA VAL A 38 -13.42 30.29 -16.42
C VAL A 38 -13.50 29.67 -15.02
N MET A 39 -14.55 29.94 -14.25
CA MET A 39 -14.75 29.35 -12.93
C MET A 39 -14.85 27.82 -13.00
N VAL A 40 -15.64 27.30 -13.95
CA VAL A 40 -15.74 25.86 -14.19
C VAL A 40 -14.40 25.28 -14.66
N ALA A 41 -13.70 25.96 -15.55
CA ALA A 41 -12.39 25.52 -16.05
C ALA A 41 -11.35 25.47 -14.93
N VAL A 42 -11.25 26.51 -14.10
CA VAL A 42 -10.36 26.55 -12.94
C VAL A 42 -10.73 25.47 -11.93
N GLY A 43 -12.02 25.30 -11.64
CA GLY A 43 -12.50 24.22 -10.78
C GLY A 43 -12.13 22.82 -11.30
N ALA A 44 -12.29 22.60 -12.60
CA ALA A 44 -11.90 21.35 -13.26
C ALA A 44 -10.39 21.11 -13.22
N VAL A 45 -9.58 22.16 -13.43
CA VAL A 45 -8.12 22.09 -13.33
C VAL A 45 -7.70 21.73 -11.90
N LEU A 46 -8.24 22.42 -10.89
CA LEU A 46 -7.94 22.12 -9.49
C LEU A 46 -8.36 20.69 -9.13
N TYR A 47 -9.56 20.27 -9.54
CA TYR A 47 -10.01 18.89 -9.35
C TYR A 47 -9.08 17.88 -10.02
N ALA A 48 -8.67 18.12 -11.27
CA ALA A 48 -7.78 17.24 -12.01
C ALA A 48 -6.39 17.14 -11.34
N VAL A 49 -5.85 18.24 -10.84
CA VAL A 49 -4.58 18.27 -10.09
C VAL A 49 -4.73 17.43 -8.82
N VAL A 50 -5.75 17.67 -8.01
CA VAL A 50 -5.97 16.91 -6.77
C VAL A 50 -6.19 15.42 -7.08
N TYR A 51 -7.03 15.11 -8.06
CA TYR A 51 -7.32 13.75 -8.47
C TYR A 51 -6.07 13.01 -8.96
N TYR A 52 -5.27 13.64 -9.83
CA TYR A 52 -4.06 13.03 -10.39
C TYR A 52 -2.97 12.84 -9.32
N PHE A 53 -2.75 13.83 -8.45
CA PHE A 53 -1.69 13.76 -7.46
C PHE A 53 -2.05 12.89 -6.24
N PHE A 54 -3.27 12.99 -5.73
CA PHE A 54 -3.67 12.34 -4.48
C PHE A 54 -4.43 11.03 -4.66
N ILE A 55 -5.29 10.93 -5.68
CA ILE A 55 -6.22 9.80 -5.85
C ILE A 55 -5.66 8.77 -6.84
N LYS A 56 -5.14 9.21 -7.98
CA LYS A 56 -4.60 8.31 -9.02
C LYS A 56 -3.38 7.51 -8.57
N LYS A 57 -2.59 8.00 -7.60
CA LYS A 57 -1.47 7.23 -7.02
C LYS A 57 -1.93 6.11 -6.08
N ARG A 58 -3.18 6.13 -5.61
CA ARG A 58 -3.73 5.13 -4.67
C ARG A 58 -4.49 4.00 -5.34
N THR A 59 -4.81 4.10 -6.63
CA THR A 59 -5.45 2.99 -7.35
C THR A 59 -4.44 1.84 -7.48
N SER A 60 -4.70 0.81 -6.69
CA SER A 60 -3.70 -0.13 -6.22
C SER A 60 -2.98 -0.87 -7.34
N ASN A 61 -1.65 -0.82 -7.32
CA ASN A 61 -0.76 -1.67 -8.12
C ASN A 61 -0.78 -3.14 -7.66
N GLU A 62 -1.79 -3.60 -6.93
CA GLU A 62 -1.85 -4.95 -6.37
C GLU A 62 -1.84 -6.05 -7.42
N LEU A 63 -2.51 -5.86 -8.56
CA LEU A 63 -2.38 -6.77 -9.70
C LEU A 63 -0.92 -6.85 -10.21
N LYS A 64 -0.18 -5.73 -10.21
CA LYS A 64 1.24 -5.72 -10.60
C LYS A 64 2.12 -6.36 -9.53
N LYS A 65 1.84 -6.13 -8.24
CA LYS A 65 2.55 -6.77 -7.12
C LYS A 65 2.32 -8.28 -7.11
N TYR A 66 1.08 -8.72 -7.30
CA TYR A 66 0.71 -10.12 -7.42
C TYR A 66 1.43 -10.80 -8.60
N LYS A 67 1.39 -10.21 -9.80
CA LYS A 67 2.12 -10.73 -10.97
C LYS A 67 3.62 -10.85 -10.70
N LYS A 68 4.24 -9.89 -10.01
CA LYS A 68 5.66 -9.96 -9.59
C LYS A 68 5.91 -11.10 -8.60
N ALA A 69 5.06 -11.23 -7.58
CA ALA A 69 5.18 -12.28 -6.56
C ALA A 69 5.02 -13.69 -7.16
N VAL A 70 4.05 -13.88 -8.07
CA VAL A 70 3.86 -15.16 -8.78
C VAL A 70 5.07 -15.50 -9.63
N LYS A 71 5.63 -14.52 -10.35
CA LYS A 71 6.84 -14.74 -11.15
C LYS A 71 8.02 -15.15 -10.27
N GLN A 72 8.21 -14.49 -9.12
CA GLN A 72 9.26 -14.84 -8.15
C GLN A 72 9.07 -16.25 -7.57
N SER A 73 7.84 -16.62 -7.20
CA SER A 73 7.52 -17.97 -6.73
C SER A 73 7.84 -19.03 -7.77
N LYS A 74 7.36 -18.86 -9.02
CA LYS A 74 7.64 -19.80 -10.12
C LYS A 74 9.13 -19.94 -10.42
N MET A 75 9.92 -18.88 -10.29
CA MET A 75 11.38 -18.94 -10.49
C MET A 75 12.09 -19.70 -9.37
N LYS A 76 11.62 -19.60 -8.12
CA LYS A 76 12.21 -20.30 -6.97
C LYS A 76 12.09 -21.82 -7.11
N TYR A 77 10.92 -22.32 -7.51
CA TYR A 77 10.65 -23.76 -7.58
C TYR A 77 11.10 -24.44 -8.89
N LYS A 78 11.46 -23.67 -9.93
CA LYS A 78 11.98 -24.22 -11.19
C LYS A 78 13.30 -24.98 -11.05
N GLY A 79 14.09 -24.70 -10.00
CA GLY A 79 15.37 -25.38 -9.74
C GLY A 79 15.26 -26.65 -8.89
N ASP A 80 14.17 -26.84 -8.15
CA ASP A 80 14.06 -27.91 -7.15
C ASP A 80 13.47 -29.21 -7.72
N GLU A 81 12.62 -29.14 -8.76
CA GLU A 81 12.08 -30.34 -9.42
C GLU A 81 13.13 -31.11 -10.24
N ALA A 82 14.15 -30.42 -10.76
CA ALA A 82 15.23 -31.05 -11.53
C ALA A 82 16.30 -31.70 -10.63
N ASN A 83 16.46 -31.23 -9.39
CA ASN A 83 17.48 -31.69 -8.45
C ASN A 83 16.96 -32.74 -7.45
N SER A 84 15.67 -32.75 -7.12
CA SER A 84 15.09 -33.71 -6.17
C SER A 84 15.06 -35.15 -6.69
N LYS A 85 14.96 -35.36 -8.01
CA LYS A 85 15.00 -36.71 -8.61
C LYS A 85 16.38 -37.37 -8.62
N LYS A 86 17.47 -36.60 -8.44
CA LYS A 86 18.85 -37.13 -8.46
C LYS A 86 19.39 -37.50 -7.06
N ALA A 87 18.82 -36.95 -5.99
CA ALA A 87 19.31 -37.16 -4.64
C ALA A 87 18.88 -38.51 -4.02
N PHE A 88 17.80 -39.13 -4.50
CA PHE A 88 17.28 -40.39 -3.95
C PHE A 88 18.10 -41.63 -4.36
N SER A 89 18.84 -41.56 -5.48
CA SER A 89 19.57 -42.70 -6.04
C SER A 89 20.92 -42.96 -5.36
N GLN A 90 21.42 -42.02 -4.55
CA GLN A 90 22.81 -42.04 -4.09
C GLN A 90 22.98 -42.39 -2.59
N ALA A 91 21.87 -42.51 -1.84
CA ALA A 91 21.89 -42.81 -0.41
C ALA A 91 21.96 -44.31 -0.06
N ALA A 92 21.90 -45.22 -1.03
CA ALA A 92 21.76 -46.65 -0.79
C ALA A 92 23.08 -47.44 -0.63
N LYS A 93 24.26 -46.80 -0.69
CA LYS A 93 25.53 -47.53 -0.63
C LYS A 93 26.53 -46.85 0.31
N LYS A 94 26.83 -47.57 1.40
CA LYS A 94 28.07 -47.59 2.22
C LYS A 94 28.05 -46.80 3.54
N GLN A 95 28.02 -47.56 4.63
CA GLN A 95 28.71 -47.28 5.89
C GLN A 95 29.87 -48.29 6.06
N PRO A 96 30.77 -48.17 7.06
CA PRO A 96 31.67 -47.07 7.44
C PRO A 96 33.15 -47.62 7.43
N PRO A 97 34.24 -47.05 8.05
CA PRO A 97 34.36 -46.63 9.45
C PRO A 97 34.97 -45.23 9.68
N LEU A 98 34.75 -44.75 10.90
CA LEU A 98 35.30 -43.53 11.48
C LEU A 98 36.82 -43.63 11.63
N LEU A 99 37.59 -42.64 11.15
CA LEU A 99 38.83 -42.16 11.78
C LEU A 99 39.28 -40.82 11.15
N LYS A 100 39.28 -39.79 12.01
CA LYS A 100 40.07 -38.55 12.09
C LYS A 100 40.49 -37.77 10.82
N GLN A 101 40.00 -36.53 10.81
CA GLN A 101 40.70 -35.25 10.58
C GLN A 101 41.50 -35.07 9.28
N LYS A 102 41.06 -34.12 8.44
CA LYS A 102 41.52 -32.72 8.44
C LYS A 102 40.85 -31.96 7.29
N LYS A 103 40.96 -30.64 7.36
CA LYS A 103 40.80 -29.62 6.29
C LYS A 103 39.51 -28.82 6.35
N THR A 104 39.67 -27.63 6.93
CA THR A 104 39.31 -26.34 6.31
C THR A 104 38.91 -26.45 4.85
N SER A 105 37.63 -26.16 4.57
CA SER A 105 37.17 -25.49 3.35
C SER A 105 35.66 -25.27 3.44
N ARG A 106 35.28 -23.99 3.44
CA ARG A 106 34.09 -23.40 2.78
C ARG A 106 32.97 -24.37 2.38
N THR A 107 31.87 -24.39 3.14
CA THR A 107 30.52 -24.65 2.60
C THR A 107 29.42 -24.30 3.61
N ARG A 108 28.55 -23.39 3.17
CA ARG A 108 27.12 -23.17 3.48
C ARG A 108 26.48 -23.69 4.78
N ALA A 109 25.70 -22.79 5.37
CA ALA A 109 24.70 -22.94 6.42
C ALA A 109 23.75 -24.13 6.22
N THR A 110 23.18 -24.68 7.32
CA THR A 110 21.77 -25.09 7.45
C THR A 110 21.48 -25.94 8.71
N HIS A 111 21.33 -25.36 9.90
CA HIS A 111 20.66 -26.09 10.99
C HIS A 111 19.91 -25.12 11.91
N LEU A 112 18.57 -25.17 11.87
CA LEU A 112 17.70 -24.56 12.87
C LEU A 112 18.16 -25.02 14.26
N ARG A 113 18.49 -24.08 15.14
CA ARG A 113 18.68 -24.38 16.56
C ARG A 113 17.37 -24.15 17.26
N VAL A 114 16.88 -25.19 17.93
CA VAL A 114 15.86 -25.06 18.96
C VAL A 114 16.44 -24.14 20.03
N ILE A 115 15.72 -23.07 20.38
CA ILE A 115 16.08 -22.26 21.55
C ILE A 115 15.72 -23.12 22.76
N ASP A 116 16.74 -23.74 23.35
CA ASP A 116 16.57 -24.40 24.64
C ASP A 116 16.30 -23.33 25.70
N GLY A 117 15.06 -23.31 26.19
CA GLY A 117 14.63 -22.45 27.28
C GLY A 117 15.40 -22.75 28.56
N ASN A 118 15.69 -21.69 29.32
CA ASN A 118 16.51 -21.67 30.52
C ASN A 118 16.03 -22.62 31.63
N LYS A 119 16.45 -23.89 31.64
CA LYS A 119 16.27 -24.81 32.78
C LYS A 119 17.59 -24.96 33.55
N HIS A 120 17.87 -24.02 34.44
CA HIS A 120 18.87 -24.22 35.48
C HIS A 120 18.34 -25.20 36.53
N LYS A 121 18.89 -26.42 36.54
CA LYS A 121 18.85 -27.32 37.70
C LYS A 121 19.51 -26.62 38.89
N ARG A 122 18.73 -26.21 39.90
CA ARG A 122 19.27 -26.02 41.26
C ARG A 122 19.32 -27.39 41.92
N LYS A 123 20.54 -27.92 42.01
CA LYS A 123 20.93 -29.08 42.79
C LYS A 123 20.74 -28.75 44.29
N ASN A 124 20.36 -29.78 45.06
CA ASN A 124 20.49 -29.89 46.52
C ASN A 124 19.74 -28.87 47.39
N ARG A 125 18.62 -29.30 47.97
CA ARG A 125 18.29 -28.98 49.38
C ARG A 125 18.12 -30.31 50.12
N ALA A 126 18.84 -30.42 51.22
CA ALA A 126 19.09 -31.63 51.99
C ALA A 126 17.85 -32.19 52.69
N SER A 127 17.97 -33.47 53.02
CA SER A 127 17.16 -34.26 53.95
C SER A 127 17.22 -33.75 55.39
N LEU A 128 16.07 -33.72 56.08
CA LEU A 128 15.79 -34.30 57.41
C LEU A 128 14.27 -34.25 57.64
#